data_AF-A0A7X7QAR0-F1
#
_entry.id   AF-A0A7X7QAR0-F1
#
_cell.length_a   1.000
_cell.length_b   1.000
_cell.length_c   1.000
_cell.angle_alpha   90.00
_cell.angle_beta   90.00
_cell.angle_gamma   90.00
#
_symmetry.space_group_name_H-M   'P 1'
#
loop_
_entity.id
_entity.type
_entity.pdbx_description
1 polymer ?
#
loop_
_entity_poly.entity_id
_entity_poly.type
_entity_poly.pdbx_seq_one_letter_code
_entity_poly.pdbx_strand_id
1 'polypeptide(L)' 'VDTFRARVVDVGLDSLMVEVTGNEDKVNGLVEVLRPFGIVEMVRTGQVAMVRGNDARKGD' A
#
# COMPACT_ATOMS: atom_id res chain seq x y z
N VAL A 1 -4.02 -5.51 -9.72
CA VAL A 1 -4.62 -5.20 -8.39
C VAL A 1 -4.65 -6.45 -7.52
N ASP A 2 -5.22 -7.57 -7.98
CA ASP A 2 -5.29 -8.84 -7.21
C ASP A 2 -3.93 -9.42 -6.82
N THR A 3 -2.93 -9.36 -7.70
CA THR A 3 -1.56 -9.85 -7.40
C THR A 3 -0.93 -9.13 -6.21
N PHE A 4 -1.24 -7.84 -6.03
CA PHE A 4 -0.75 -7.02 -4.91
C PHE A 4 -1.72 -7.02 -3.72
N ARG A 5 -2.85 -7.75 -3.79
CA ARG A 5 -3.93 -7.65 -2.81
C ARG A 5 -4.29 -6.18 -2.50
N ALA A 6 -4.21 -5.33 -3.53
CA ALA A 6 -4.68 -3.96 -3.46
C ALA A 6 -6.20 -3.96 -3.61
N ARG A 7 -6.86 -2.91 -3.15
CA ARG A 7 -8.31 -2.77 -3.24
C ARG A 7 -8.64 -1.50 -4.00
N VAL A 8 -9.65 -1.58 -4.86
CA VAL A 8 -10.26 -0.40 -5.47
C VAL A 8 -11.19 0.21 -4.41
N VAL A 9 -10.96 1.47 -4.05
CA VAL A 9 -11.76 2.18 -3.05
C VAL A 9 -12.70 3.21 -3.67
N ASP A 10 -12.42 3.65 -4.90
CA ASP A 10 -13.28 4.54 -5.68
C ASP A 10 -13.12 4.30 -7.18
N VAL A 11 -14.19 4.55 -7.94
CA VAL A 11 -14.25 4.43 -9.40
C VAL A 11 -14.96 5.66 -9.97
N GLY A 12 -14.23 6.49 -10.69
CA GLY A 12 -14.76 7.56 -11.53
C GLY A 12 -14.87 7.12 -12.99
N LEU A 13 -15.42 8.00 -13.82
CA LEU A 13 -15.50 7.77 -15.28
C LEU A 13 -14.10 7.68 -15.91
N ASP A 14 -13.19 8.54 -15.45
CA ASP A 14 -11.85 8.72 -16.05
C ASP A 14 -10.72 8.42 -15.05
N SER A 15 -11.05 7.91 -13.86
CA SER A 15 -10.07 7.68 -12.79
C SER A 15 -10.47 6.52 -11.88
N LEU A 16 -9.49 5.98 -11.17
CA LEU A 16 -9.67 4.87 -10.25
C LEU A 16 -8.73 5.05 -9.05
N MET A 17 -9.27 4.95 -7.84
CA MET A 17 -8.47 5.04 -6.62
C MET A 17 -8.25 3.64 -6.03
N VAL A 18 -7.00 3.33 -5.69
CA VAL A 18 -6.61 2.07 -5.07
C VAL A 18 -5.86 2.28 -3.77
N GLU A 19 -6.13 1.42 -2.80
CA GLU A 19 -5.34 1.30 -1.57
C GLU A 19 -4.54 -0.01 -1.57
N VAL A 20 -3.35 0.02 -0.97
CA VAL A 20 -2.54 -1.17 -0.72
C VAL A 20 -1.88 -1.05 0.65
N THR A 21 -1.78 -2.18 1.35
CA THR A 21 -0.95 -2.31 2.55
C THR A 21 0.05 -3.43 2.35
N GLY A 22 1.29 -3.19 2.76
CA GLY A 22 2.39 -4.11 2.57
C GLY A 22 3.73 -3.54 3.04
N ASN A 23 4.78 -4.34 2.87
CA ASN A 23 6.14 -3.86 2.96
C ASN A 23 6.48 -2.95 1.77
N GLU A 24 7.60 -2.24 1.88
CA GLU A 24 8.04 -1.26 0.89
C GLU A 24 8.16 -1.86 -0.53
N ASP A 25 8.74 -3.05 -0.67
CA ASP A 25 8.90 -3.72 -1.97
C ASP A 25 7.56 -3.93 -2.68
N LYS A 26 6.54 -4.35 -1.93
CA LYS A 26 5.21 -4.61 -2.47
C LYS A 26 4.53 -3.31 -2.92
N VAL A 27 4.65 -2.24 -2.13
CA VAL A 27 4.09 -0.93 -2.49
C VAL A 27 4.83 -0.38 -3.72
N ASN A 28 6.16 -0.44 -3.74
CA ASN A 28 6.97 0.00 -4.88
C ASN A 28 6.65 -0.79 -6.16
N GLY A 29 6.53 -2.12 -6.06
CA GLY A 29 6.15 -2.95 -7.20
C GLY A 29 4.78 -2.57 -7.77
N LEU A 30 3.79 -2.24 -6.92
CA LEU A 30 2.50 -1.76 -7.40
C LEU A 30 2.63 -0.42 -8.12
N VAL A 31 3.41 0.52 -7.58
CA VAL A 31 3.65 1.83 -8.19
C VAL A 31 4.28 1.68 -9.58
N GLU A 32 5.29 0.82 -9.74
CA GLU A 32 5.92 0.58 -11.05
C GLU A 32 4.93 0.03 -12.08
N VAL A 33 4.06 -0.89 -11.66
CA VAL A 33 3.00 -1.43 -12.54
C VAL A 33 1.98 -0.35 -12.92
N LEU A 34 1.70 0.61 -12.04
CA LEU A 34 0.74 1.68 -12.28
C LEU A 34 1.33 2.89 -13.03
N ARG A 35 2.65 3.09 -13.04
CA ARG A 35 3.30 4.21 -13.74
C ARG A 35 2.81 4.41 -15.20
N PRO A 36 2.69 3.36 -16.04
CA PRO A 36 2.27 3.54 -17.43
C PRO A 36 0.85 4.08 -17.60
N PHE A 37 -0.02 3.87 -16.61
CA PHE A 37 -1.40 4.36 -16.63
C PHE A 37 -1.53 5.83 -16.21
N GLY A 38 -0.46 6.41 -15.66
CA GLY A 38 -0.46 7.77 -15.12
C GLY A 38 -1.00 7.80 -13.69
N ILE A 39 -0.12 8.08 -12.73
CA ILE A 39 -0.51 8.30 -11.34
C ILE A 39 -0.82 9.79 -11.20
N VAL A 40 -2.10 10.13 -11.07
CA VAL A 40 -2.56 11.52 -10.91
C VAL A 40 -2.14 12.08 -9.55
N GLU A 41 -2.33 11.28 -8.50
CA GLU A 41 -1.99 11.62 -7.12
C GLU A 41 -1.59 10.37 -6.33
N MET A 42 -0.75 10.56 -5.30
CA MET A 42 -0.36 9.47 -4.40
C MET A 42 -0.10 10.01 -2.99
N VAL A 43 -0.68 9.31 -2.01
CA VAL A 43 -0.31 9.46 -0.61
C VAL A 43 0.24 8.13 -0.12
N ARG A 44 1.39 8.19 0.56
CA ARG A 44 2.07 7.02 1.12
C ARG A 44 2.48 7.32 2.54
N THR A 45 2.16 6.41 3.45
CA THR A 45 2.69 6.44 4.81
C THR A 45 4.11 5.86 4.87
N GLY A 46 4.91 6.31 5.84
CA GLY A 46 6.17 5.65 6.16
C GLY A 46 5.95 4.25 6.76
N GLN A 47 7.06 3.55 7.03
CA GLN A 47 7.01 2.26 7.71
C GLN A 47 6.47 2.45 9.14
N VAL A 48 5.43 1.69 9.47
CA VAL A 48 4.87 1.61 10.82
C VAL A 48 5.09 0.19 11.32
N ALA A 49 5.66 0.05 12.51
CA ALA A 49 5.96 -1.24 13.13
C ALA A 49 5.35 -1.33 14.52
N MET A 50 4.87 -2.53 14.86
CA MET A 50 4.42 -2.88 16.20
C MET A 50 5.00 -4.25 16.53
N VAL A 51 5.50 -4.41 17.75
CA VAL A 51 5.99 -5.70 18.24
C VAL A 51 4.81 -6.68 18.27
N ARG A 52 5.04 -7.88 17.74
CA ARG A 52 4.00 -8.92 17.69
C ARG A 52 4.08 -9.80 18.93
N GLY A 53 2.92 -10.20 19.45
CA GLY A 53 2.84 -11.16 20.55
C GLY A 53 3.41 -10.64 21.87
N ASN A 54 3.79 -11.56 22.76
CA ASN A 54 4.27 -11.23 24.11
C ASN A 54 5.67 -10.59 24.14
N ASP A 55 6.38 -10.51 23.02
CA ASP A 55 7.69 -9.85 22.94
C ASP A 55 7.61 -8.36 23.28
N ALA A 56 6.42 -7.76 23.17
CA ALA A 56 6.17 -6.37 23.57
C ALA A 56 6.37 -6.14 25.09
N ARG A 57 6.33 -7.18 25.93
CA ARG A 57 6.48 -7.08 27.40
C ARG A 57 7.91 -7.28 27.89
N LYS A 58 8.86 -7.61 27.00
CA LYS A 58 10.22 -7.99 27.36
C LYS A 58 11.21 -6.80 27.44
N GLY A 59 10.69 -5.58 27.32
CA GLY A 59 11.46 -4.34 27.22
C GLY A 59 11.20 -3.30 28.32
N ASP A 60 10.47 -3.67 29.38
CA ASP A 60 10.47 -2.94 30.67
C ASP A 60 11.47 -3.60 31.64
#